data_AF-M3AAA0-F1
#
_entry.id   AF-M3AAA0-F1
#
_cell.length_a   1.000
_cell.length_b   1.000
_cell.length_c   1.000
_cell.angle_alpha   90.00
_cell.angle_beta   90.00
_cell.angle_gamma   90.00
#
_symmetry.space_group_name_H-M   'P 1'
#
loop_
_entity.id
_entity.type
_entity.pdbx_description
1 polymer ?
#
loop_
_entity_poly.entity_id
_entity_poly.type
_entity_poly.pdbx_seq_one_letter_code
_entity_poly.pdbx_strand_id
1 'polypeptide(L)' 'MSKHIAETAIAANIDALAALLRDITSRMDEATGYVRDGQRNAAIGTIIDLDRMLADAAALHGAALALHRNTPA' A
#
# COMPACT_ATOMS: atom_id res chain seq x y z
N MET A 1 11.38 1.08 -23.81
CA MET A 1 10.70 -0.04 -23.14
C MET A 1 9.57 -0.51 -24.04
N SER A 2 9.35 -1.82 -24.21
CA SER A 2 8.21 -2.31 -25.00
C SER A 2 6.89 -1.99 -24.29
N LYS A 3 5.84 -1.62 -25.03
CA LYS A 3 4.51 -1.30 -24.49
C LYS A 3 3.98 -2.41 -23.57
N HIS A 4 4.13 -3.66 -23.99
CA HIS A 4 3.75 -4.83 -23.18
C HIS A 4 4.51 -4.91 -21.85
N ILE A 5 5.80 -4.55 -21.83
CA ILE A 5 6.60 -4.55 -20.60
C ILE A 5 6.09 -3.45 -19.64
N ALA A 6 5.73 -2.28 -20.18
CA ALA A 6 5.18 -1.19 -19.38
C ALA A 6 3.82 -1.56 -18.76
N GLU A 7 2.91 -2.13 -19.54
CA GLU A 7 1.59 -2.56 -19.05
C GLU A 7 1.70 -3.63 -17.96
N THR A 8 2.59 -4.60 -18.14
CA THR A 8 2.87 -5.64 -17.12
C THR A 8 3.43 -5.02 -15.84
N ALA A 9 4.36 -4.06 -15.96
CA ALA A 9 4.94 -3.38 -14.80
C ALA A 9 3.92 -2.48 -14.07
N ILE A 10 3.04 -1.79 -14.81
CA ILE A 10 1.95 -0.99 -14.23
C ILE A 10 1.00 -1.89 -13.45
N ALA A 11 0.54 -3.00 -14.06
CA ALA A 11 -0.34 -3.96 -13.42
C ALA A 11 0.28 -4.50 -12.12
N ALA A 12 1.55 -4.91 -12.15
CA ALA A 12 2.26 -5.39 -10.97
C ALA A 12 2.34 -4.35 -9.83
N ASN A 13 2.58 -3.07 -10.14
CA ASN A 13 2.59 -2.01 -9.13
C ASN A 13 1.20 -1.76 -8.54
N ILE A 14 0.16 -1.80 -9.37
CA ILE A 14 -1.23 -1.64 -8.91
C ILE A 14 -1.64 -2.82 -8.01
N ASP A 15 -1.30 -4.06 -8.40
CA ASP A 15 -1.61 -5.25 -7.61
C ASP A 15 -0.90 -5.24 -6.26
N ALA A 16 0.39 -4.88 -6.25
CA ALA A 16 1.17 -4.71 -5.02
C ALA A 16 0.60 -3.61 -4.13
N LEU A 17 0.21 -2.47 -4.71
CA LEU A 17 -0.44 -1.37 -3.98
C LEU A 17 -1.76 -1.83 -3.34
N ALA A 18 -2.59 -2.53 -4.11
CA ALA A 18 -3.86 -3.04 -3.62
C ALA A 18 -3.67 -4.06 -2.48
N ALA A 19 -2.66 -4.93 -2.57
CA ALA A 19 -2.32 -5.86 -1.52
C ALA A 19 -1.86 -5.14 -0.24
N LEU A 20 -0.98 -4.13 -0.37
CA LEU A 20 -0.48 -3.35 0.76
C LEU A 20 -1.61 -2.55 1.44
N LEU A 21 -2.48 -1.91 0.67
CA LEU A 21 -3.64 -1.18 1.22
C LEU A 21 -4.59 -2.11 1.98
N ARG A 22 -4.80 -3.34 1.51
CA ARG A 22 -5.59 -4.34 2.25
C ARG A 22 -4.92 -4.73 3.57
N ASP A 23 -3.60 -4.91 3.59
CA ASP A 23 -2.86 -5.19 4.84
C ASP A 23 -2.97 -4.02 5.83
N ILE A 24 -2.81 -2.78 5.35
CA ILE A 24 -3.00 -1.57 6.16
C ILE A 24 -4.39 -1.55 6.79
N THR A 25 -5.44 -1.74 5.98
CA THR A 25 -6.83 -1.76 6.48
C THR A 25 -7.04 -2.86 7.52
N SER A 26 -6.52 -4.08 7.28
CA SER A 26 -6.62 -5.18 8.23
C SER A 26 -6.00 -4.83 9.59
N ARG A 27 -4.83 -4.17 9.59
CA ARG A 27 -4.17 -3.72 10.82
C ARG A 27 -4.95 -2.60 11.52
N MET A 28 -5.57 -1.69 10.77
CA MET A 28 -6.40 -0.64 11.36
C MET A 28 -7.64 -1.24 12.05
N ASP A 29 -8.26 -2.24 11.43
CA ASP A 29 -9.41 -2.94 12.01
C ASP A 29 -9.02 -3.67 13.30
N GLU A 30 -7.88 -4.37 13.31
CA GLU A 30 -7.33 -5.04 14.49
C GLU A 30 -7.02 -4.03 15.61
N ALA A 31 -6.33 -2.94 15.29
CA ALA A 31 -6.01 -1.89 16.26
C ALA A 31 -7.26 -1.24 16.85
N THR A 32 -8.30 -1.04 16.03
CA THR A 32 -9.60 -0.57 16.50
C THR A 32 -10.24 -1.56 17.46
N GLY A 33 -10.12 -2.87 17.19
CA GLY A 33 -10.50 -3.94 18.13
C GLY A 33 -9.78 -3.80 19.47
N TYR A 34 -8.46 -3.69 19.45
CA TYR A 34 -7.66 -3.49 20.67
C TYR A 34 -8.04 -2.24 21.46
N VAL A 35 -8.39 -1.13 20.80
CA VAL A 35 -8.89 0.07 21.49
C VAL A 35 -10.19 -0.23 22.23
N ARG A 36 -11.13 -0.94 21.60
CA ARG A 36 -12.43 -1.30 22.21
C ARG A 36 -12.27 -2.19 23.43
N ASP A 37 -11.24 -3.05 23.42
CA ASP A 37 -10.92 -3.95 24.53
C ASP A 37 -10.04 -3.31 25.62
N GLY A 38 -9.76 -2.00 25.53
CA GLY A 38 -8.92 -1.27 26.49
C GLY A 38 -7.42 -1.56 26.35
N GLN A 39 -7.00 -2.28 25.31
CA GLN A 39 -5.63 -2.72 25.07
C GLN A 39 -4.83 -1.67 24.28
N ARG A 40 -4.71 -0.44 24.82
CA ARG A 40 -4.11 0.71 24.12
C ARG A 40 -2.72 0.43 23.54
N ASN A 41 -1.84 -0.23 24.29
CA ASN A 41 -0.47 -0.50 23.82
C ASN A 41 -0.45 -1.49 22.66
N ALA A 42 -1.34 -2.49 22.66
CA ALA A 42 -1.50 -3.40 21.53
C ALA A 42 -2.02 -2.65 20.30
N ALA A 43 -3.05 -1.81 20.46
CA ALA A 43 -3.59 -0.99 19.38
C ALA A 43 -2.52 -0.12 18.69
N ILE A 44 -1.73 0.64 19.47
CA ILE A 44 -0.66 1.47 18.91
C ILE A 44 0.46 0.61 18.31
N GLY A 45 0.81 -0.51 18.95
CA GLY A 45 1.81 -1.45 18.44
C GLY A 45 1.44 -2.04 17.08
N THR A 46 0.17 -2.38 16.86
CA THR A 46 -0.33 -2.93 15.58
C THR A 46 -0.15 -1.96 14.41
N ILE A 47 -0.20 -0.65 14.67
CA ILE A 47 -0.15 0.41 13.65
C ILE A 47 1.13 1.25 13.70
N ILE A 48 2.13 0.83 14.48
CA ILE A 48 3.34 1.63 14.72
C ILE A 48 4.12 1.91 13.43
N ASP A 49 4.02 1.01 12.46
CA ASP A 49 4.68 1.08 11.15
C ASP A 49 3.81 1.76 10.07
N LEU A 50 2.64 2.30 10.42
CA LEU A 50 1.68 2.83 9.45
C LEU A 50 2.30 3.88 8.53
N ASP A 51 3.10 4.80 9.06
CA ASP A 51 3.77 5.84 8.25
C ASP A 51 4.69 5.22 7.19
N ARG A 52 5.43 4.17 7.54
CA ARG A 52 6.27 3.44 6.59
C ARG A 52 5.43 2.75 5.52
N MET A 53 4.35 2.08 5.92
CA MET A 53 3.45 1.40 4.98
C MET A 53 2.77 2.38 4.01
N LEU A 54 2.38 3.57 4.49
CA LEU A 54 1.80 4.62 3.64
C LEU A 54 2.84 5.20 2.67
N ALA A 55 4.09 5.35 3.10
CA ALA A 55 5.18 5.74 2.21
C ALA A 55 5.43 4.69 1.11
N ASP A 56 5.42 3.40 1.45
CA ASP A 56 5.54 2.30 0.48
C ASP A 56 4.36 2.30 -0.51
N ALA A 57 3.14 2.52 -0.04
CA ALA A 57 1.95 2.66 -0.89
C ALA A 57 2.06 3.85 -1.86
N ALA A 58 2.51 5.00 -1.35
CA ALA A 58 2.74 6.19 -2.18
C ALA A 58 3.81 5.94 -3.25
N ALA A 59 4.88 5.20 -2.92
CA ALA A 59 5.93 4.83 -3.86
C ALA A 59 5.41 3.94 -5.00
N LEU A 60 4.61 2.90 -4.68
CA LEU A 60 3.99 2.02 -5.68
C LEU A 60 3.05 2.80 -6.63
N HIS A 61 2.23 3.68 -6.08
CA HIS A 61 1.37 4.56 -6.89
C HIS A 61 2.20 5.49 -7.78
N GLY A 62 3.25 6.12 -7.23
CA GLY A 62 4.17 6.98 -7.98
C GLY A 62 4.87 6.25 -9.12
N ALA A 63 5.30 5.01 -8.89
CA ALA A 63 5.93 4.17 -9.91
C ALA A 63 4.95 3.85 -11.06
N ALA A 64 3.71 3.47 -10.76
CA ALA A 64 2.68 3.24 -11.77
C ALA A 64 2.44 4.50 -12.64
N LEU A 65 2.34 5.68 -12.02
CA LEU A 65 2.19 6.95 -12.74
C LEU A 65 3.40 7.29 -13.61
N ALA A 66 4.61 7.07 -13.10
CA ALA A 66 5.84 7.32 -13.85
C ALA A 66 5.94 6.41 -15.08
N LEU A 67 5.60 5.12 -14.95
CA LEU A 67 5.54 4.17 -16.06
C LEU A 67 4.51 4.59 -17.11
N HIS A 68 3.31 4.98 -16.67
CA HIS A 68 2.25 5.46 -17.56
C HIS A 68 2.70 6.70 -18.36
N ARG A 69 3.29 7.70 -17.70
CA ARG A 69 3.74 8.94 -18.36
C ARG A 69 4.87 8.72 -19.36
N ASN A 70 5.71 7.72 -19.14
CA ASN A 70 6.86 7.42 -19.99
C ASN A 70 6.59 6.35 -21.05
N THR A 71 5.33 5.88 -21.16
CA THR A 71 4.92 4.92 -22.19
C THR A 71 4.00 5.63 -23.19
N PRO A 72 4.45 5.85 -24.44
CA PRO A 72 3.60 6.46 -25.46
C PRO A 72 2.39 5.56 -25.76
N ALA A 73 1.24 6.18 -26.03
CA ALA A 73 -0.03 5.52 -26.33
C ALA A 73 0.06 4.58 -27.54
#